data_AF-A0A2H6K1C3-F1
#
_entry.id   AF-A0A2H6K1C3-F1
#
_cell.length_a   1.000
_cell.length_b   1.000
_cell.length_c   1.000
_cell.angle_alpha   90.00
_cell.angle_beta   90.00
_cell.angle_gamma   90.00
#
_symmetry.space_group_name_H-M   'P 1'
#
loop_
_entity.id
_entity.type
_entity.pdbx_description
1 polymer ?
#
loop_
_entity_poly.entity_id
_entity_poly.type
_entity_poly.pdbx_seq_one_letter_code
_entity_poly.pdbx_strand_id
1 'polypeptide(L)'
;MSKIRASHILCKTQPEANEVIEMLNSGESFEQLAKERSLCPSGKRGGDLGSFSRGMMVKEFEQATYNLKSGETTMAPVKTQFGWHIIKRTG
;
A
#
# COMPACT_ATOMS: atom_id res chain seq x y z
N MET A 1 21.38 -7.60 4.24
CA MET A 1 19.91 -7.79 4.36
C MET A 1 19.24 -6.52 3.90
N SER A 2 18.66 -6.52 2.70
CA SER A 2 18.04 -5.31 2.12
C SER A 2 16.65 -5.12 2.73
N LYS A 3 16.50 -4.10 3.58
CA LYS A 3 15.20 -3.69 4.11
C LYS A 3 14.49 -2.85 3.05
N ILE A 4 13.21 -3.09 2.82
CA ILE A 4 12.38 -2.26 1.93
C ILE A 4 11.45 -1.42 2.78
N ARG A 5 11.30 -0.15 2.42
CA ARG A 5 10.31 0.75 2.98
C ARG A 5 9.14 0.89 2.00
N ALA A 6 7.94 0.68 2.52
CA ALA A 6 6.72 0.90 1.76
C ALA A 6 5.60 1.44 2.64
N SER A 7 4.68 2.11 2.00
CA SER A 7 3.40 2.52 2.57
C SER A 7 2.29 1.70 1.95
N HIS A 8 1.20 1.49 2.69
CA HIS A 8 0.02 0.80 2.17
C HIS A 8 -1.31 1.40 2.61
N ILE A 9 -2.33 1.13 1.83
CA ILE A 9 -3.73 1.46 2.13
C ILE A 9 -4.50 0.15 2.10
N LEU A 10 -5.13 -0.22 3.22
CA LEU A 10 -5.97 -1.40 3.30
C LEU A 10 -7.44 -1.01 3.16
N CYS A 11 -8.09 -1.51 2.13
CA CYS A 11 -9.52 -1.36 1.88
C CYS A 11 -10.25 -2.69 2.10
N LYS A 12 -11.54 -2.62 2.47
CA LYS A 12 -12.35 -3.81 2.71
C LYS A 12 -12.77 -4.45 1.39
N THR A 13 -13.03 -3.62 0.39
CA THR A 13 -13.57 -4.05 -0.90
C THR A 13 -12.67 -3.61 -2.06
N GLN A 14 -12.77 -4.35 -3.17
CA GLN A 14 -12.08 -4.03 -4.42
C GLN A 14 -12.48 -2.65 -4.98
N PRO A 15 -13.78 -2.27 -5.03
CA PRO A 15 -14.17 -0.95 -5.54
C PRO A 15 -13.56 0.19 -4.73
N GLU A 16 -13.56 0.13 -3.38
CA GLU A 16 -12.88 1.14 -2.56
C GLU A 16 -11.39 1.27 -2.92
N ALA A 17 -10.73 0.14 -3.15
CA ALA A 17 -9.32 0.15 -3.51
C ALA A 17 -9.07 0.73 -4.91
N ASN A 18 -9.98 0.47 -5.86
CA ASN A 18 -9.93 1.08 -7.19
C ASN A 18 -10.16 2.59 -7.14
N GLU A 19 -11.13 3.07 -6.35
CA GLU A 19 -11.35 4.51 -6.14
C GLU A 19 -10.09 5.21 -5.63
N VAL A 20 -9.39 4.59 -4.67
CA VAL A 20 -8.11 5.12 -4.16
C VAL A 20 -7.06 5.22 -5.28
N ILE A 21 -6.97 4.22 -6.17
CA ILE A 21 -6.05 4.27 -7.30
C ILE A 21 -6.44 5.37 -8.30
N GLU A 22 -7.72 5.57 -8.57
CA GLU A 22 -8.21 6.67 -9.43
C GLU A 22 -7.89 8.04 -8.83
N MET A 23 -8.06 8.19 -7.52
CA MET A 23 -7.68 9.41 -6.79
C MET A 23 -6.17 9.65 -6.87
N LEU A 24 -5.35 8.61 -6.66
CA LEU A 24 -3.89 8.71 -6.81
C LEU A 24 -3.49 9.12 -8.23
N ASN A 25 -4.16 8.59 -9.27
CA ASN A 25 -3.93 8.99 -10.66
C ASN A 25 -4.37 10.43 -10.94
N SER A 26 -5.34 10.94 -10.19
CA SER A 26 -5.80 12.33 -10.25
C SER A 26 -4.84 13.31 -9.55
N GLY A 27 -3.80 12.81 -8.87
CA GLY A 27 -2.78 13.61 -8.19
C GLY A 27 -3.00 13.78 -6.68
N GLU A 28 -3.94 13.03 -6.09
CA GLU A 28 -4.16 13.02 -4.64
C GLU A 28 -2.97 12.44 -3.86
N SER A 29 -2.78 12.91 -2.63
CA SER A 29 -1.67 12.44 -1.80
C SER A 29 -1.96 11.08 -1.20
N PHE A 30 -1.05 10.12 -1.40
CA PHE A 30 -1.16 8.77 -0.80
C PHE A 30 -1.33 8.83 0.72
N GLU A 31 -0.65 9.74 1.42
CA GLU A 31 -0.79 9.85 2.87
C GLU A 31 -2.18 10.33 3.31
N GLN A 32 -2.83 11.20 2.53
CA GLN A 32 -4.19 11.67 2.82
C GLN A 32 -5.18 10.53 2.62
N LEU A 33 -5.13 9.88 1.47
CA LEU A 33 -5.99 8.72 1.16
C LEU A 33 -5.77 7.59 2.16
N ALA A 34 -4.53 7.36 2.62
CA ALA A 34 -4.26 6.38 3.66
C ALA A 34 -4.87 6.76 5.01
N LYS A 35 -4.89 8.04 5.39
CA LYS A 35 -5.52 8.49 6.64
C LYS A 35 -7.04 8.37 6.58
N GLU A 36 -7.63 8.61 5.42
CA GLU A 36 -9.08 8.65 5.23
C GLU A 36 -9.69 7.28 4.92
N ARG A 37 -9.01 6.46 4.11
CA ARG A 37 -9.55 5.22 3.54
C ARG A 37 -8.90 3.95 4.08
N SER A 38 -7.71 4.03 4.69
CA SER A 38 -7.04 2.83 5.20
C SER A 38 -7.71 2.33 6.48
N LEU A 39 -8.07 1.05 6.48
CA LEU A 39 -8.57 0.33 7.65
C LEU A 39 -7.45 -0.15 8.58
N CYS A 40 -6.19 -0.03 8.14
CA CYS A 40 -5.04 -0.42 8.94
C CYS A 40 -4.66 0.73 9.89
N PRO A 41 -4.19 0.45 11.13
CA PRO A 41 -3.68 1.48 12.03
C PRO A 41 -2.51 2.30 11.44
N SER A 42 -1.81 1.78 10.43
CA SER A 42 -0.82 2.51 9.64
C SER A 42 -1.41 3.72 8.91
N GLY A 43 -2.72 3.74 8.64
CA GLY A 43 -3.43 4.87 8.03
C GLY A 43 -3.17 6.18 8.76
N LYS A 44 -3.10 6.19 10.10
CA LYS A 44 -2.77 7.37 10.91
C LYS A 44 -1.40 7.98 10.57
N ARG A 45 -0.47 7.16 10.08
CA ARG A 45 0.88 7.56 9.63
C ARG A 45 0.96 7.74 8.10
N GLY A 46 -0.16 7.97 7.44
CA GLY A 46 -0.18 8.05 5.97
C GLY A 46 0.08 6.72 5.29
N GLY A 47 -0.22 5.61 5.98
CA GLY A 47 0.00 4.26 5.47
C GLY A 47 1.44 3.76 5.60
N ASP A 48 2.36 4.55 6.18
CA ASP A 48 3.76 4.15 6.32
C ASP A 48 3.92 2.96 7.26
N LEU A 49 4.47 1.86 6.71
CA LEU A 49 4.81 0.65 7.46
C LEU A 49 6.26 0.67 7.95
N GLY A 50 7.05 1.66 7.54
CA GLY A 50 8.48 1.69 7.79
C GLY A 50 9.22 0.61 7.00
N SER A 51 10.45 0.32 7.44
CA SER A 51 11.32 -0.63 6.76
C SER A 51 11.08 -2.06 7.27
N PHE A 52 10.70 -2.97 6.38
CA PHE A 52 10.50 -4.38 6.69
C PHE A 52 11.44 -5.28 5.87
N SER A 53 11.64 -6.49 6.38
CA SER A 53 12.47 -7.54 5.76
C SER A 53 11.57 -8.58 5.10
N ARG A 54 12.12 -9.41 4.20
CA ARG A 54 11.37 -10.56 3.66
C ARG A 54 10.86 -11.47 4.77
N GLY A 55 9.64 -11.97 4.63
CA GLY A 55 8.98 -12.83 5.60
C GLY A 55 8.25 -12.12 6.75
N MET A 56 8.33 -10.79 6.82
CA MET A 56 7.58 -9.99 7.82
C MET A 56 6.14 -9.69 7.39
N MET A 57 5.86 -9.76 6.08
CA MET A 57 4.57 -9.46 5.49
C MET A 57 4.00 -10.67 4.75
N VAL A 58 2.70 -10.65 4.44
CA VAL A 58 2.07 -11.68 3.61
C VAL A 58 2.72 -11.74 2.23
N LYS A 59 2.80 -12.93 1.66
CA LYS A 59 3.58 -13.22 0.45
C LYS A 59 3.14 -12.38 -0.74
N GLU A 60 1.85 -12.16 -0.90
CA GLU A 60 1.24 -11.35 -1.96
C GLU A 60 1.65 -9.88 -1.85
N PHE A 61 1.61 -9.34 -0.63
CA PHE A 61 2.03 -7.96 -0.35
C PHE A 61 3.52 -7.77 -0.59
N GLU A 62 4.32 -8.73 -0.10
CA GLU A 62 5.76 -8.73 -0.30
C GLU A 62 6.09 -8.73 -1.80
N GLN A 63 5.57 -9.70 -2.56
CA GLN A 63 5.83 -9.81 -4.00
C GLN A 63 5.45 -8.52 -4.74
N ALA A 64 4.29 -7.94 -4.44
CA ALA A 64 3.89 -6.68 -5.04
C ALA A 64 4.85 -5.53 -4.69
N THR A 65 5.29 -5.43 -3.43
CA THR A 65 6.26 -4.39 -3.04
C THR A 65 7.62 -4.57 -3.73
N TYR A 66 8.10 -5.81 -3.83
CA TYR A 66 9.38 -6.12 -4.49
C TYR A 66 9.35 -5.89 -5.99
N ASN A 67 8.18 -6.05 -6.61
CA ASN A 67 7.98 -5.78 -8.03
C ASN A 67 7.91 -4.28 -8.35
N LEU A 68 7.61 -3.43 -7.36
CA LEU A 68 7.62 -1.97 -7.51
C LEU A 68 9.03 -1.41 -7.42
N LYS A 69 9.32 -0.38 -8.21
CA LYS A 69 10.52 0.45 -8.04
C LYS A 69 10.30 1.49 -6.94
N SER A 70 11.38 2.03 -6.39
CA SER A 70 11.29 3.08 -5.38
C SER A 70 10.57 4.31 -5.97
N GLY A 71 9.53 4.77 -5.29
CA GLY A 71 8.63 5.83 -5.74
C GLY A 71 7.37 5.34 -6.47
N GLU A 72 7.33 4.08 -6.92
CA GLU A 72 6.18 3.53 -7.62
C GLU A 72 5.08 3.05 -6.66
N THR A 73 3.85 3.08 -7.17
CA THR A 73 2.65 2.58 -6.50
C THR A 73 2.03 1.48 -7.34
N THR A 74 1.38 0.51 -6.70
CA THR A 74 0.63 -0.55 -7.39
C THR A 74 -0.45 0.03 -8.27
N MET A 75 -0.45 -0.35 -9.55
CA MET A 75 -1.49 0.03 -10.51
C MET A 75 -2.83 -0.70 -10.28
N ALA A 76 -2.80 -1.82 -9.58
CA ALA A 76 -3.96 -2.61 -9.23
C ALA A 76 -3.91 -2.99 -7.74
N PRO A 77 -5.07 -3.06 -7.06
CA PRO A 77 -5.07 -3.38 -5.65
C PRO A 77 -4.72 -4.86 -5.44
N VAL A 78 -3.87 -5.11 -4.45
CA VAL A 78 -3.36 -6.44 -4.12
C VAL A 78 -4.32 -7.11 -3.14
N LYS A 79 -4.95 -8.20 -3.57
CA LYS A 79 -5.84 -8.98 -2.71
C LYS A 79 -5.01 -9.84 -1.74
N THR A 80 -5.33 -9.77 -0.46
CA THR A 80 -4.81 -10.66 0.59
C THR A 80 -5.96 -11.21 1.43
N GLN A 81 -5.65 -12.05 2.41
CA GLN A 81 -6.62 -12.51 3.40
C GLN A 81 -7.26 -11.39 4.23
N PHE A 82 -6.63 -10.22 4.33
CA PHE A 82 -7.14 -9.07 5.10
C PHE A 82 -8.04 -8.15 4.29
N GLY A 83 -8.01 -8.25 2.95
CA GLY A 83 -8.72 -7.35 2.05
C GLY A 83 -7.88 -6.93 0.86
N TRP A 84 -8.02 -5.67 0.46
CA TRP A 84 -7.37 -5.12 -0.72
C TRP A 84 -6.32 -4.08 -0.33
N HIS A 85 -5.11 -4.22 -0.84
CA HIS A 85 -3.98 -3.37 -0.47
C HIS A 85 -3.47 -2.58 -1.67
N ILE A 86 -3.42 -1.26 -1.54
CA ILE A 86 -2.64 -0.40 -2.44
C ILE A 86 -1.28 -0.21 -1.79
N ILE A 87 -0.19 -0.42 -2.53
CA ILE A 87 1.18 -0.38 -1.99
C ILE A 87 1.97 0.67 -2.74
N LYS A 88 2.68 1.53 -1.99
CA LYS A 88 3.63 2.50 -2.52
C LYS A 88 5.00 2.22 -1.96
N ARG A 89 5.98 1.96 -2.81
CA ARG A 89 7.36 1.75 -2.37
C ARG A 89 8.03 3.11 -2.15
N THR A 90 8.52 3.37 -0.94
CA THR A 90 9.13 4.66 -0.57
C THR A 90 10.64 4.59 -0.37
N GLY A 91 11.22 3.39 -0.30
CA GLY A 91 12.67 3.17 -0.17
C GLY A 91 13.05 1.73 -0.51
#